data_AF-A0A229H0M5-F1
#
_entry.id   AF-A0A229H0M5-F1
#
_cell.length_a   1.000
_cell.length_b   1.000
_cell.length_c   1.000
_cell.angle_alpha   90.00
_cell.angle_beta   90.00
_cell.angle_gamma   90.00
#
_symmetry.space_group_name_H-M   'P 1'
#
loop_
_entity.id
_entity.type
_entity.pdbx_description
1 polymer ?
#
loop_
_entity_poly.entity_id
_entity_poly.type
_entity_poly.pdbx_seq_one_letter_code
_entity_poly.pdbx_strand_id
1 'polypeptide(L)'
;SRGVPIDCVGFQAHFGTNGPPASFQTTLSNFAALGVDVQITELDIAQAPTTAYADTVKACMNVARCNGITTWGIRDTDSWRAGDKPLLFDGNG
;
A
#
# COMPACT_ATOMS: atom_id res chain seq x y z
N SER A 1 24.74 -13.94 4.23
CA SER A 1 24.43 -12.52 3.99
C SER A 1 25.64 -11.85 3.33
N ARG A 2 25.45 -10.90 2.40
CA ARG A 2 26.55 -10.17 1.72
C ARG A 2 26.89 -8.81 2.37
N GLY A 3 26.18 -8.42 3.43
CA GLY A 3 26.40 -7.14 4.13
C GLY A 3 25.99 -5.89 3.34
N VAL A 4 25.13 -6.03 2.32
CA VAL A 4 24.61 -4.86 1.57
C VAL A 4 23.64 -4.09 2.48
N PRO A 5 23.82 -2.77 2.67
CA PRO A 5 23.01 -1.97 3.59
C PRO A 5 21.67 -1.60 2.94
N ILE A 6 20.68 -2.47 3.09
CA ILE A 6 19.28 -2.19 2.73
C ILE A 6 18.47 -2.24 4.01
N ASP A 7 17.87 -1.10 4.37
CA ASP A 7 17.14 -0.95 5.63
C ASP A 7 15.63 -1.18 5.46
N CYS A 8 15.10 -0.96 4.25
CA CYS A 8 13.67 -1.05 3.99
C CYS A 8 13.31 -1.51 2.56
N VAL A 9 12.08 -1.97 2.41
CA VAL A 9 11.45 -2.26 1.11
C VAL A 9 10.10 -1.53 1.02
N GLY A 10 9.96 -0.69 0.00
CA GLY A 10 8.71 -0.03 -0.35
C GLY A 10 7.87 -0.89 -1.29
N PHE A 11 6.58 -1.01 -0.99
CA PHE A 11 5.58 -1.62 -1.86
C PHE A 11 4.71 -0.51 -2.41
N GLN A 12 4.74 -0.30 -3.73
CA GLN A 12 3.92 0.73 -4.38
C GLN A 12 2.44 0.57 -4.03
N ALA A 13 1.91 -0.65 -4.16
CA ALA A 13 0.53 -0.99 -3.83
C ALA A 13 -0.53 -0.28 -4.71
N HIS A 14 -0.22 -0.12 -5.99
CA HIS A 14 -1.21 0.19 -7.03
C HIS A 14 -2.08 -1.04 -7.32
N PHE A 15 -3.27 -1.09 -6.74
CA PHE A 15 -4.18 -2.23 -6.89
C PHE A 15 -5.31 -1.94 -7.90
N GLY A 16 -5.84 -3.03 -8.47
CA GLY A 16 -7.08 -3.00 -9.25
C GLY A 16 -8.31 -3.03 -8.35
N THR A 17 -9.49 -3.18 -8.95
CA THR A 17 -10.80 -3.19 -8.25
C THR A 17 -10.95 -4.28 -7.21
N ASN A 18 -10.17 -5.37 -7.31
CA ASN A 18 -10.18 -6.45 -6.33
C ASN A 18 -9.31 -6.17 -5.08
N GLY A 19 -8.57 -5.06 -5.04
CA GLY A 19 -7.71 -4.71 -3.90
C GLY A 19 -6.43 -5.55 -3.80
N PRO A 20 -5.80 -5.59 -2.61
CA PRO A 20 -4.61 -6.40 -2.39
C PRO A 20 -4.94 -7.90 -2.50
N PRO A 21 -4.00 -8.75 -2.98
CA PRO A 21 -4.19 -10.19 -2.91
C PRO A 21 -4.24 -10.65 -1.44
N ALA A 22 -4.94 -11.75 -1.16
CA ALA A 22 -5.03 -12.31 0.20
C ALA A 22 -3.67 -12.64 0.84
N SER A 23 -2.63 -12.84 0.02
CA SER A 23 -1.26 -13.08 0.46
C SER A 23 -0.46 -11.82 0.78
N PHE A 24 -1.02 -10.62 0.62
CA PHE A 24 -0.27 -9.37 0.74
C PHE A 24 0.39 -9.19 2.12
N GLN A 25 -0.34 -9.45 3.21
CA GLN A 25 0.25 -9.44 4.55
C GLN A 25 1.39 -10.46 4.69
N THR A 26 1.25 -11.66 4.13
CA THR A 26 2.31 -12.67 4.13
C THR A 26 3.56 -12.16 3.42
N THR A 27 3.40 -11.46 2.29
CA THR A 27 4.52 -10.81 1.59
C THR A 27 5.19 -9.77 2.48
N LEU A 28 4.44 -8.86 3.12
CA LEU A 28 4.99 -7.87 4.06
C LEU A 28 5.76 -8.54 5.20
N SER A 29 5.18 -9.57 5.83
CA SER A 29 5.82 -10.36 6.88
C SER A 29 7.11 -11.05 6.42
N ASN A 30 7.13 -11.59 5.20
CA ASN A 30 8.31 -12.27 4.66
C ASN A 30 9.48 -11.31 4.48
N PHE A 31 9.24 -10.09 3.99
CA PHE A 31 10.28 -9.07 3.91
C PHE A 31 10.71 -8.58 5.30
N ALA A 32 9.77 -8.34 6.21
CA ALA A 32 10.07 -7.99 7.59
C ALA A 32 10.97 -9.04 8.28
N ALA A 33 10.74 -10.33 8.01
CA ALA A 33 11.54 -11.44 8.52
C ALA A 33 12.97 -11.47 7.98
N LEU A 34 13.27 -10.79 6.87
CA LEU A 34 14.64 -10.60 6.37
C LEU A 34 15.45 -9.56 7.16
N GLY A 35 14.83 -8.89 8.13
CA GLY A 35 15.50 -7.88 8.94
C GLY A 35 15.40 -6.46 8.39
N VAL A 36 14.58 -6.23 7.36
CA VAL A 36 14.28 -4.89 6.82
C VAL A 36 12.92 -4.38 7.30
N ASP A 37 12.72 -3.08 7.31
CA ASP A 37 11.39 -2.49 7.46
C ASP A 37 10.63 -2.57 6.14
N VAL A 38 9.30 -2.49 6.21
CA VAL A 38 8.44 -2.40 5.03
C VAL A 38 7.57 -1.16 5.08
N GLN A 39 7.22 -0.62 3.92
CA GLN A 39 6.31 0.51 3.81
C GLN A 39 5.39 0.32 2.62
N ILE A 40 4.15 0.78 2.74
CA ILE A 40 3.26 0.95 1.59
C ILE A 40 3.44 2.38 1.10
N THR A 41 4.00 2.58 -0.09
CA THR A 41 4.58 3.88 -0.48
C THR A 41 3.72 4.66 -1.47
N GLU A 42 2.86 4.03 -2.26
CA GLU A 42 2.15 4.66 -3.39
C GLU A 42 0.71 4.14 -3.51
N LEU A 43 0.02 3.96 -2.37
CA LEU A 43 -1.27 3.29 -2.32
C LEU A 43 -2.33 4.02 -3.16
N ASP A 44 -2.88 3.32 -4.15
CA ASP A 44 -4.13 3.64 -4.82
C ASP A 44 -4.87 2.34 -5.20
N ILE A 45 -6.20 2.33 -5.13
CA ILE A 45 -7.01 1.13 -5.41
C ILE A 45 -8.16 1.54 -6.31
N ALA A 46 -8.23 0.98 -7.53
CA ALA A 46 -9.28 1.34 -8.48
C ALA A 46 -10.68 1.22 -7.86
N GLN A 47 -11.49 2.27 -8.04
CA GLN A 47 -12.83 2.49 -7.49
C GLN A 47 -12.91 2.66 -5.96
N ALA A 48 -11.76 2.74 -5.30
CA ALA A 48 -11.60 2.90 -3.86
C ALA A 48 -12.59 2.10 -2.98
N PRO A 49 -12.73 0.76 -3.14
CA PRO A 49 -13.61 -0.03 -2.27
C PRO A 49 -13.15 0.10 -0.82
N THR A 50 -14.07 0.47 0.07
CA THR A 50 -13.77 0.69 1.50
C THR A 50 -13.17 -0.54 2.17
N THR A 51 -13.62 -1.75 1.81
CA THR A 51 -13.06 -3.01 2.32
C THR A 51 -11.63 -3.22 1.87
N ALA A 52 -11.30 -2.94 0.61
CA ALA A 52 -9.96 -3.12 0.07
C ALA A 52 -8.94 -2.18 0.74
N TYR A 53 -9.31 -0.91 0.95
CA TYR A 53 -8.47 0.03 1.71
C TYR A 53 -8.30 -0.41 3.17
N ALA A 54 -9.39 -0.82 3.83
CA ALA A 54 -9.34 -1.30 5.21
C ALA A 54 -8.45 -2.54 5.35
N ASP A 55 -8.51 -3.47 4.41
CA ASP A 55 -7.71 -4.69 4.44
C ASP A 55 -6.23 -4.44 4.12
N THR A 56 -5.92 -3.51 3.21
CA THR A 56 -4.53 -3.04 3.00
C THR A 56 -3.96 -2.41 4.28
N VAL A 57 -4.73 -1.56 4.97
CA VAL A 57 -4.29 -0.93 6.23
C VAL A 57 -4.08 -2.00 7.31
N LYS A 58 -5.01 -2.94 7.49
CA LYS A 58 -4.85 -4.05 8.44
C LYS A 58 -3.63 -4.89 8.14
N ALA A 59 -3.34 -5.17 6.86
CA ALA A 59 -2.16 -5.95 6.46
C ALA A 59 -0.87 -5.29 6.95
N CYS A 60 -0.74 -3.96 6.82
CA CYS A 60 0.40 -3.23 7.37
C CYS A 60 0.40 -3.24 8.90
N MET A 61 -0.73 -2.90 9.54
CA MET A 61 -0.85 -2.84 11.01
C MET A 61 -0.54 -4.18 11.71
N ASN A 62 -0.76 -5.31 11.02
CA ASN A 62 -0.45 -6.65 11.53
C ASN A 62 1.04 -7.04 11.41
N VAL A 63 1.87 -6.22 10.75
CA VAL A 63 3.31 -6.44 10.60
C VAL A 63 4.06 -5.37 11.37
N ALA A 64 4.69 -5.74 12.49
CA ALA A 64 5.33 -4.79 13.41
C ALA A 64 6.40 -3.88 12.78
N ARG A 65 7.00 -4.30 11.65
CA ARG A 65 7.99 -3.51 10.89
C ARG A 65 7.40 -2.80 9.67
N CYS A 66 6.06 -2.76 9.53
CA CYS A 66 5.40 -1.93 8.54
C CYS A 66 5.22 -0.53 9.10
N ASN A 67 6.11 0.40 8.70
CA ASN A 67 6.29 1.66 9.41
C ASN A 67 5.51 2.83 8.80
N GLY A 68 4.74 2.60 7.74
CA GLY A 68 3.99 3.67 7.10
C GLY A 68 3.16 3.24 5.91
N ILE A 69 2.14 4.05 5.65
CA ILE A 69 1.29 3.98 4.47
C ILE A 69 1.20 5.39 3.88
N THR A 70 1.51 5.53 2.59
CA THR A 70 1.36 6.77 1.83
C THR A 70 0.44 6.51 0.64
N THR A 71 -0.62 7.33 0.49
CA THR A 71 -1.49 7.29 -0.69
C THR A 71 -0.85 8.07 -1.84
N TRP A 72 -1.08 7.65 -3.08
CA TRP A 72 -0.49 8.29 -4.26
C TRP A 72 -1.35 9.45 -4.80
N GLY A 73 -1.63 10.39 -3.89
CA GLY A 73 -2.47 11.56 -4.12
C GLY A 73 -3.51 11.77 -3.03
N ILE A 74 -4.27 12.86 -3.16
CA ILE A 74 -5.36 13.23 -2.24
C ILE A 74 -6.72 13.01 -2.89
N ARG A 75 -7.04 13.80 -3.92
CA ARG A 75 -8.31 13.73 -4.66
C ARG A 75 -8.17 12.91 -5.92
N ASP A 76 -9.21 12.21 -6.31
CA ASP A 76 -9.25 11.43 -7.56
C ASP A 76 -8.82 12.24 -8.79
N THR A 77 -9.12 13.55 -8.83
CA THR A 77 -8.76 14.44 -9.93
C THR A 77 -7.26 14.71 -10.05
N ASP A 78 -6.50 14.51 -8.97
CA ASP A 78 -5.04 14.70 -8.94
C ASP A 78 -4.29 13.38 -9.20
N SER A 79 -5.00 12.25 -9.22
CA SER A 79 -4.39 10.93 -9.46
C SER A 79 -3.90 10.79 -10.89
N TRP A 80 -2.73 10.18 -11.07
CA TRP A 80 -2.26 9.71 -12.38
C TRP A 80 -3.18 8.66 -13.02
N ARG A 81 -4.06 8.05 -12.21
CA ARG A 81 -5.10 7.09 -12.60
C ARG A 81 -6.51 7.65 -12.38
N ALA A 82 -6.73 8.95 -12.62
CA ALA A 82 -8.01 9.63 -12.34
C ALA A 82 -9.26 8.90 -12.88
N GLY A 83 -9.14 8.23 -14.04
CA GLY A 83 -10.23 7.44 -14.62
C GLY A 83 -10.71 6.27 -13.75
N ASP A 84 -9.84 5.77 -12.87
CA ASP A 84 -10.12 4.67 -11.94
C ASP A 84 -10.69 5.15 -10.60
N LYS A 85 -10.77 6.46 -10.35
CA LYS A 85 -11.18 7.05 -9.05
C LYS A 85 -10.58 6.31 -7.84
N PRO A 86 -9.24 6.26 -7.72
CA PRO A 86 -8.60 5.27 -6.88
C PRO A 86 -8.22 5.79 -5.48
N LEU A 87 -8.50 7.05 -5.16
CA LEU A 87 -8.06 7.74 -3.95
C LEU A 87 -9.19 7.90 -2.93
N LEU A 88 -8.89 8.54 -1.79
CA LEU A 88 -9.80 8.64 -0.64
C LEU A 88 -10.75 9.83 -0.70
N PHE A 89 -10.48 10.82 -1.55
CA PHE A 89 -11.28 12.03 -1.71
C PHE A 89 -11.76 12.15 -3.15
N ASP A 90 -13.00 12.60 -3.32
CA ASP A 90 -13.51 12.95 -4.64
C ASP A 90 -12.96 14.33 -5.10
N GLY A 91 -13.36 14.78 -6.30
CA GLY A 91 -12.87 16.03 -6.87
C GLY A 91 -13.25 17.31 -6.10
N ASN A 92 -14.24 17.25 -5.21
CA ASN A 92 -14.69 18.40 -4.42
C ASN A 92 -13.91 18.59 -3.12
N GLY A 93 -13.00 17.67 -2.78
CA GLY A 93 -12.29 17.62 -1.50
C GLY A 93 -13.15 17.08 -0.38
#